data_AF-A0A7V3PUT4-F1
#
_entry.id   AF-A0A7V3PUT4-F1
#
_cell.length_a   1.000
_cell.length_b   1.000
_cell.length_c   1.000
_cell.angle_alpha   90.00
_cell.angle_beta   90.00
_cell.angle_gamma   90.00
#
_symmetry.space_group_name_H-M   'P 1'
#
loop_
_entity.id
_entity.type
_entity.pdbx_description
1 polymer ?
#
loop_
_entity_poly.entity_id
_entity_poly.type
_entity_poly.pdbx_seq_one_letter_code
_entity_poly.pdbx_strand_id
1 'polypeptide(L)'
;MPKGQAGVKVPNTKQSDISLIREILERILDIPESPVPRCRLLSSGFGPSHTLKVRDELTGTRACLGCGNCIDICSLLAREPSRLKRTAQRTSLALETMVGTDCDRCYQCVLACPQVDTTIKHYIVKTRTIEQLKYLLNHLKPGDDYYLDQFYTELKGSAATDQNKIKL
;
A
#
# COMPACT_ATOMS: atom_id res chain seq x y z
N MET A 1 -36.06 35.72 12.56
CA MET A 1 -34.67 35.70 13.07
C MET A 1 -34.08 34.33 12.78
N PRO A 2 -33.13 34.16 11.84
CA PRO A 2 -32.47 32.88 11.67
C PRO A 2 -31.40 32.69 12.75
N LYS A 3 -31.56 31.65 13.58
CA LYS A 3 -30.60 31.22 14.58
C LYS A 3 -29.68 30.14 14.00
N GLY A 4 -28.38 30.24 14.32
CA GLY A 4 -27.45 29.11 14.35
C GLY A 4 -26.50 29.02 13.15
N GLN A 5 -25.42 29.81 13.19
CA GLN A 5 -24.22 29.48 12.41
C GLN A 5 -23.69 28.13 12.92
N ALA A 6 -23.75 27.10 12.08
CA ALA A 6 -23.01 25.87 12.29
C ALA A 6 -21.52 26.25 12.39
N GLY A 7 -20.92 26.04 13.56
CA GLY A 7 -19.51 26.29 13.78
C GLY A 7 -18.69 25.55 12.72
N VAL A 8 -17.83 26.28 12.01
CA VAL A 8 -16.90 25.73 11.04
C VAL A 8 -16.04 24.70 11.78
N LYS A 9 -16.34 23.40 11.61
CA LYS A 9 -15.46 22.32 12.05
C LYS A 9 -14.21 22.42 11.20
N VAL A 10 -13.14 22.95 11.79
CA VAL A 10 -11.84 22.98 11.14
C VAL A 10 -11.44 21.55 10.82
N PRO A 11 -11.00 21.26 9.58
CA PRO A 11 -10.40 20.00 9.19
C PRO A 11 -9.45 19.46 10.27
N ASN A 12 -9.72 18.28 10.84
CA ASN A 12 -8.77 17.64 11.75
C ASN A 12 -7.54 17.19 10.94
N THR A 13 -6.51 18.02 10.92
CA THR A 13 -5.21 17.76 10.30
C THR A 13 -4.26 17.02 11.24
N LYS A 14 -4.72 16.63 12.44
CA LYS A 14 -3.90 15.98 13.45
C LYS A 14 -3.59 14.55 13.05
N GLN A 15 -2.38 14.34 12.57
CA GLN A 15 -1.81 13.02 12.35
C GLN A 15 -1.33 12.41 13.67
N SER A 16 -1.09 11.10 13.64
CA SER A 16 -0.62 10.32 14.77
C SER A 16 0.75 10.78 15.24
N ASP A 17 0.85 11.03 16.55
CA ASP A 17 2.10 11.38 17.20
C ASP A 17 2.93 10.10 17.42
N ILE A 18 4.10 10.04 16.77
CA ILE A 18 5.01 8.91 16.84
C ILE A 18 5.46 8.63 18.27
N SER A 19 5.65 9.65 19.10
CA SER A 19 6.11 9.45 20.48
C SER A 19 5.14 8.60 21.30
N LEU A 20 3.84 8.68 21.01
CA LEU A 20 2.78 7.95 21.69
C LEU A 20 2.60 6.52 21.16
N ILE A 21 2.94 6.27 19.90
CA ILE A 21 2.70 4.97 19.23
C ILE A 21 3.98 4.19 18.95
N ARG A 22 5.17 4.74 19.24
CA ARG A 22 6.47 4.21 18.84
C ARG A 22 6.63 2.73 19.18
N GLU A 23 6.34 2.35 20.42
CA GLU A 23 6.53 0.96 20.89
C GLU A 23 5.67 -0.03 20.10
N ILE A 24 4.40 0.32 19.85
CA ILE A 24 3.48 -0.52 19.09
C ILE A 24 3.89 -0.55 17.61
N LEU A 25 4.29 0.61 17.07
CA LEU A 25 4.74 0.73 15.69
C LEU A 25 6.00 -0.11 15.45
N GLU A 26 6.99 -0.06 16.32
CA GLU A 26 8.20 -0.89 16.23
C GLU A 26 7.86 -2.38 16.20
N ARG A 27 7.00 -2.84 17.13
CA ARG A 27 6.51 -4.23 17.14
C ARG A 27 5.83 -4.61 15.83
N ILE A 28 4.97 -3.74 15.27
CA ILE A 28 4.30 -4.00 13.98
C ILE A 28 5.31 -4.16 12.85
N LEU A 29 6.34 -3.31 12.82
CA LEU A 29 7.36 -3.33 11.76
C LEU A 29 8.28 -4.56 11.85
N ASP A 30 8.40 -5.18 13.03
CA ASP A 30 9.23 -6.38 13.23
C ASP A 30 8.50 -7.70 12.90
N ILE A 31 7.17 -7.69 12.77
CA ILE A 31 6.37 -8.86 12.37
C ILE A 31 6.72 -9.23 10.92
N PRO A 32 6.89 -10.52 10.57
CA PRO A 32 7.21 -10.99 9.22
C PRO A 32 6.06 -10.88 8.20
N GLU A 33 5.03 -10.07 8.47
CA GLU A 33 3.82 -9.94 7.66
C GLU A 33 3.68 -8.51 7.12
N SER A 34 2.73 -8.29 6.22
CA SER A 34 2.45 -6.94 5.72
C SER A 34 2.05 -6.00 6.88
N PRO A 35 2.75 -4.86 7.09
CA PRO A 35 2.44 -3.97 8.20
C PRO A 35 1.29 -3.00 7.89
N VAL A 36 0.90 -2.85 6.62
CA VAL A 36 -0.06 -1.80 6.20
C VAL A 36 -1.42 -1.87 6.90
N PRO A 37 -2.04 -3.04 7.21
CA PRO A 37 -3.34 -3.04 7.86
C PRO A 37 -3.26 -2.45 9.26
N ARG A 38 -2.19 -2.76 9.98
CA ARG A 38 -1.91 -2.32 11.36
C ARG A 38 -1.46 -0.87 11.39
N CYS A 39 -0.55 -0.45 10.51
CA CYS A 39 -0.13 0.95 10.39
C CYS A 39 -1.32 1.89 10.07
N ARG A 40 -2.25 1.45 9.23
CA ARG A 40 -3.50 2.19 8.97
C ARG A 40 -4.38 2.29 10.22
N LEU A 41 -4.48 1.24 11.02
CA LEU A 41 -5.24 1.29 12.29
C LEU A 41 -4.60 2.22 13.33
N LEU A 42 -3.28 2.38 13.30
CA LEU A 42 -2.56 3.37 14.10
C LEU A 42 -2.72 4.81 13.59
N SER A 43 -3.18 5.00 12.35
CA SER A 43 -3.27 6.32 11.71
C SER A 43 -4.54 7.08 12.10
N SER A 44 -4.61 8.37 11.75
CA SER A 44 -5.77 9.23 11.99
C SER A 44 -7.00 8.82 11.18
N GLY A 45 -6.84 8.03 10.11
CA GLY A 45 -7.91 7.61 9.21
C GLY A 45 -8.05 8.56 8.03
N PHE A 46 -9.26 8.65 7.45
CA PHE A 46 -9.51 9.61 6.37
C PHE A 46 -9.31 11.04 6.83
N GLY A 47 -8.56 11.81 6.04
CA GLY A 47 -8.49 13.24 6.19
C GLY A 47 -9.81 13.91 5.79
N PRO A 48 -10.13 15.06 6.39
CA PRO A 48 -11.30 15.88 6.07
C PRO A 48 -11.32 16.44 4.64
N SER A 49 -10.15 16.49 3.98
CA SER A 49 -10.02 16.98 2.59
C SER A 49 -10.18 15.85 1.55
N HIS A 50 -10.90 14.77 1.87
CA HIS A 50 -11.10 13.68 0.92
C HIS A 50 -11.99 14.13 -0.25
N THR A 51 -11.67 13.68 -1.46
CA THR A 51 -12.44 14.00 -2.68
C THR A 51 -13.42 12.89 -3.08
N LEU A 52 -13.64 11.91 -2.20
CA LEU A 52 -14.60 10.83 -2.44
C LEU A 52 -16.02 11.38 -2.49
N LYS A 53 -16.74 11.06 -3.57
CA LYS A 53 -18.14 11.46 -3.80
C LYS A 53 -19.09 10.53 -3.04
N VAL A 54 -19.06 10.60 -1.71
CA VAL A 54 -19.90 9.82 -0.80
C VAL A 54 -20.87 10.73 -0.06
N ARG A 55 -21.98 10.17 0.44
CA ARG A 55 -22.96 10.92 1.25
C ARG A 55 -22.53 11.03 2.71
N ASP A 56 -21.73 10.07 3.18
CA ASP A 56 -21.32 9.96 4.58
C ASP A 56 -20.07 10.80 4.87
N GLU A 57 -19.99 11.33 6.09
CA GLU A 57 -18.77 11.96 6.62
C GLU A 57 -17.76 10.86 6.97
N LEU A 58 -16.67 10.77 6.19
CA LEU A 58 -15.68 9.71 6.37
C LEU A 58 -14.50 10.13 7.25
N THR A 59 -14.35 11.39 7.63
CA THR A 59 -13.21 11.86 8.43
C THR A 59 -12.97 10.99 9.64
N GLY A 60 -11.73 10.55 9.84
CA GLY A 60 -11.34 9.66 10.94
C GLY A 60 -11.61 8.18 10.69
N THR A 61 -12.32 7.82 9.63
CA THR A 61 -12.60 6.41 9.31
C THR A 61 -11.31 5.68 8.97
N ARG A 62 -11.05 4.60 9.70
CA ARG A 62 -9.89 3.73 9.49
C ARG A 62 -10.21 2.51 8.63
N ALA A 63 -11.47 2.27 8.27
CA ALA A 63 -11.88 1.18 7.39
C ALA A 63 -11.18 1.27 6.02
N CYS A 64 -10.89 0.14 5.40
CA CYS A 64 -9.98 0.09 4.24
C CYS A 64 -10.76 0.60 3.05
N LEU A 65 -10.21 1.56 2.30
CA LEU A 65 -10.83 2.02 1.07
C LEU A 65 -10.87 0.92 -0.01
N GLY A 66 -10.02 -0.11 0.11
CA GLY A 66 -9.87 -1.11 -0.92
C GLY A 66 -9.24 -0.56 -2.20
N CYS A 67 -8.43 0.51 -2.10
CA CYS A 67 -7.87 1.19 -3.25
C CYS A 67 -6.79 0.39 -4.01
N GLY A 68 -6.29 -0.71 -3.45
CA GLY A 68 -5.31 -1.56 -4.12
C GLY A 68 -3.86 -1.07 -4.12
N ASN A 69 -3.57 0.19 -3.81
CA ASN A 69 -2.20 0.73 -3.86
C ASN A 69 -1.16 -0.13 -3.12
N CYS A 70 -1.53 -0.69 -1.96
CA CYS A 70 -0.62 -1.53 -1.18
C CYS A 70 -0.33 -2.88 -1.85
N ILE A 71 -1.28 -3.40 -2.64
CA ILE A 71 -1.14 -4.63 -3.43
C ILE A 71 -0.31 -4.36 -4.67
N ASP A 72 -0.62 -3.30 -5.40
CA ASP A 72 0.03 -2.99 -6.68
C ASP A 72 1.52 -2.68 -6.51
N ILE A 73 1.89 -2.07 -5.38
CA ILE A 73 3.30 -1.76 -5.07
C ILE A 73 4.06 -2.91 -4.40
N CYS A 74 3.40 -4.04 -4.10
CA CYS A 74 4.01 -5.11 -3.34
C CYS A 74 5.06 -5.86 -4.19
N SER A 75 6.33 -5.76 -3.77
CA SER A 75 7.45 -6.42 -4.44
C SER A 75 7.33 -7.95 -4.49
N LEU A 76 6.71 -8.59 -3.49
CA LEU A 76 6.47 -10.04 -3.53
C LEU A 76 5.42 -10.40 -4.58
N LEU A 77 4.26 -9.71 -4.56
CA LEU A 77 3.19 -9.99 -5.53
C LEU A 77 3.61 -9.67 -6.96
N ALA A 78 4.52 -8.71 -7.12
CA ALA A 78 5.13 -8.40 -8.40
C ALA A 78 5.93 -9.58 -8.98
N ARG A 79 6.65 -10.31 -8.13
CA ARG A 79 7.43 -11.50 -8.53
C ARG A 79 6.59 -12.77 -8.57
N GLU A 80 5.50 -12.82 -7.81
CA GLU A 80 4.61 -13.99 -7.70
C GLU A 80 3.14 -13.63 -8.03
N PRO A 81 2.81 -13.31 -9.30
CA PRO A 81 1.45 -12.91 -9.69
C PRO A 81 0.42 -14.04 -9.55
N SER A 82 0.86 -15.30 -9.44
CA SER A 82 -0.02 -16.43 -9.14
C SER A 82 -0.74 -16.23 -7.81
N ARG A 83 -0.10 -15.55 -6.84
CA ARG A 83 -0.72 -15.15 -5.57
C ARG A 83 -1.78 -14.08 -5.77
N LEU A 84 -1.52 -13.10 -6.64
CA LEU A 84 -2.49 -12.05 -6.97
C LEU A 84 -3.78 -12.63 -7.58
N LYS A 85 -3.66 -13.66 -8.42
CA LYS A 85 -4.81 -14.35 -9.03
C LYS A 85 -5.72 -15.07 -8.02
N ARG A 86 -5.28 -15.26 -6.77
CA ARG A 86 -6.06 -15.98 -5.74
C ARG A 86 -7.19 -15.15 -5.13
N THR A 87 -7.16 -13.82 -5.26
CA THR A 87 -8.22 -12.97 -4.71
C THR A 87 -8.41 -11.71 -5.54
N ALA A 88 -9.69 -11.39 -5.82
CA ALA A 88 -10.06 -10.10 -6.41
C ALA A 88 -10.06 -8.95 -5.37
N GLN A 89 -9.87 -9.28 -4.08
CA GLN A 89 -9.94 -8.29 -3.01
C GLN A 89 -8.71 -7.39 -3.01
N ARG A 90 -8.95 -6.08 -3.10
CA ARG A 90 -7.89 -5.06 -3.16
C ARG A 90 -7.65 -4.36 -1.81
N THR A 91 -7.83 -5.08 -0.72
CA THR A 91 -7.76 -4.53 0.64
C THR A 91 -6.39 -4.77 1.29
N SER A 92 -6.07 -3.95 2.28
CA SER A 92 -4.85 -4.09 3.05
C SER A 92 -4.77 -5.46 3.76
N LEU A 93 -5.90 -5.97 4.26
CA LEU A 93 -5.96 -7.29 4.90
C LEU A 93 -5.78 -8.44 3.90
N ALA A 94 -6.31 -8.29 2.68
CA ALA A 94 -6.08 -9.26 1.61
C ALA A 94 -4.58 -9.36 1.28
N LEU A 95 -3.86 -8.22 1.24
CA LEU A 95 -2.40 -8.21 1.08
C LEU A 95 -1.69 -9.00 2.18
N GLU A 96 -2.03 -8.73 3.44
CA GLU A 96 -1.45 -9.44 4.60
C GLU A 96 -1.63 -10.95 4.48
N THR A 97 -2.82 -11.39 4.05
CA THR A 97 -3.13 -12.82 3.85
C THR A 97 -2.37 -13.44 2.67
N MET A 98 -2.26 -12.73 1.54
CA MET A 98 -1.58 -13.23 0.34
C MET A 98 -0.07 -13.35 0.51
N VAL A 99 0.52 -12.38 1.21
CA VAL A 99 1.95 -12.29 1.45
C VAL A 99 2.34 -13.21 2.61
N GLY A 100 1.53 -13.26 3.67
CA GLY A 100 1.83 -14.04 4.87
C GLY A 100 3.21 -13.70 5.43
N THR A 101 3.94 -14.73 5.86
CA THR A 101 5.30 -14.61 6.40
C THR A 101 6.38 -14.40 5.34
N ASP A 102 6.02 -14.47 4.04
CA ASP A 102 6.95 -14.28 2.92
C ASP A 102 7.16 -12.79 2.61
N CYS A 103 6.75 -11.89 3.51
CA CYS A 103 6.87 -10.46 3.29
C CYS A 103 8.33 -10.03 3.18
N ASP A 104 8.64 -9.34 2.07
CA ASP A 104 9.95 -8.71 1.84
C ASP A 104 10.33 -7.61 2.85
N ARG A 105 9.40 -7.22 3.75
CA ARG A 105 9.53 -6.08 4.67
C ARG A 105 10.04 -4.82 3.98
N CYS A 106 9.60 -4.60 2.75
CA CYS A 106 9.97 -3.44 1.95
C CYS A 106 9.20 -2.16 2.35
N TYR A 107 8.19 -2.29 3.23
CA TYR A 107 7.31 -1.21 3.72
C TYR A 107 6.61 -0.36 2.64
N GLN A 108 6.76 -0.68 1.34
CA GLN A 108 6.18 0.10 0.24
C GLN A 108 4.65 0.11 0.31
N CYS A 109 4.05 -0.99 0.79
CA CYS A 109 2.61 -1.05 1.07
C CYS A 109 2.14 0.04 2.04
N VAL A 110 2.95 0.38 3.05
CA VAL A 110 2.67 1.44 4.03
C VAL A 110 2.85 2.81 3.39
N LEU A 111 3.94 3.00 2.63
CA LEU A 111 4.26 4.27 1.97
C LEU A 111 3.22 4.64 0.91
N ALA A 112 2.73 3.67 0.14
CA ALA A 112 1.73 3.86 -0.91
C ALA A 112 0.30 3.99 -0.40
N CYS A 113 0.00 3.50 0.81
CA CYS A 113 -1.36 3.55 1.35
C CYS A 113 -1.77 5.02 1.66
N PRO A 114 -2.87 5.53 1.10
CA PRO A 114 -3.32 6.89 1.35
C PRO A 114 -3.89 7.10 2.77
N GLN A 115 -4.27 6.01 3.44
CA GLN A 115 -4.86 6.04 4.78
C GLN A 115 -3.83 5.83 5.91
N VAL A 116 -2.54 5.77 5.58
CA VAL A 116 -1.47 5.80 6.57
C VAL A 116 -0.98 7.23 6.74
N ASP A 117 -0.90 7.69 7.98
CA ASP A 117 -0.44 9.04 8.31
C ASP A 117 1.00 9.28 7.82
N THR A 118 1.28 10.50 7.35
CA THR A 118 2.62 10.84 6.85
C THR A 118 3.69 10.80 7.95
N THR A 119 3.32 11.05 9.21
CA THR A 119 4.24 10.87 10.35
C THR A 119 4.80 9.44 10.44
N ILE A 120 3.95 8.42 10.27
CA ILE A 120 4.35 7.00 10.28
C ILE A 120 5.25 6.71 9.07
N LYS A 121 4.90 7.22 7.89
CA LYS A 121 5.71 7.07 6.67
C LYS A 121 7.11 7.64 6.86
N HIS A 122 7.21 8.87 7.39
CA HIS A 122 8.49 9.52 7.67
C HIS A 122 9.31 8.76 8.71
N TYR A 123 8.66 8.24 9.76
CA TYR A 123 9.34 7.42 10.76
C TYR A 123 9.95 6.15 10.14
N ILE A 124 9.20 5.42 9.31
CA ILE A 124 9.71 4.22 8.61
C ILE A 124 10.90 4.57 7.72
N VAL A 125 10.77 5.61 6.88
CA VAL A 125 11.87 6.05 6.01
C VAL A 125 13.11 6.43 6.83
N LYS A 126 12.94 7.09 7.97
CA LYS A 126 14.06 7.49 8.82
C LYS A 126 14.74 6.31 9.54
N THR A 127 13.98 5.31 9.97
CA THR A 127 14.47 4.27 10.90
C THR A 127 14.75 2.92 10.24
N ARG A 128 13.99 2.56 9.20
CA ARG A 128 14.02 1.21 8.62
C ARG A 128 14.68 1.14 7.25
N THR A 129 14.94 2.26 6.57
CA THR A 129 15.53 2.24 5.20
C THR A 129 16.83 1.45 5.12
N ILE A 130 17.75 1.63 6.07
CA ILE A 130 19.05 0.92 6.04
C ILE A 130 18.85 -0.59 6.26
N GLU A 131 18.03 -0.97 7.23
CA GLU A 131 17.71 -2.37 7.53
C GLU A 131 17.02 -3.04 6.35
N GLN A 132 16.07 -2.34 5.75
CA GLN A 132 15.34 -2.77 4.56
C GLN A 132 16.29 -3.02 3.39
N LEU A 133 17.16 -2.06 3.06
CA LEU A 133 18.08 -2.21 1.93
C LEU A 133 19.01 -3.42 2.10
N LYS A 134 19.53 -3.63 3.32
CA LYS A 134 20.33 -4.83 3.65
C LYS A 134 19.52 -6.11 3.50
N TYR A 135 18.30 -6.13 4.01
CA TYR A 135 17.41 -7.28 3.90
C TYR A 135 17.13 -7.61 2.43
N LEU A 136 16.70 -6.62 1.64
CA LEU A 136 16.40 -6.81 0.22
C LEU A 136 17.62 -7.24 -0.59
N LEU A 137 18.81 -6.68 -0.33
CA LEU A 137 20.04 -7.08 -1.02
C LEU A 137 20.37 -8.58 -0.80
N ASN A 138 20.03 -9.12 0.37
CA ASN A 138 20.27 -10.53 0.69
C ASN A 138 19.21 -11.48 0.13
N HIS A 139 17.99 -10.97 -0.11
CA HIS A 139 16.83 -11.80 -0.48
C HIS A 139 16.45 -11.69 -1.95
N LEU A 140 16.84 -10.59 -2.63
CA LEU A 140 16.54 -10.36 -4.03
C LEU A 140 17.75 -10.73 -4.89
N LYS A 141 17.55 -11.64 -5.85
CA LYS A 141 18.54 -11.91 -6.89
C LYS A 141 18.44 -10.83 -7.98
N PRO A 142 19.54 -10.18 -8.37
CA PRO A 142 19.54 -9.31 -9.54
C PRO A 142 19.15 -10.12 -10.78
N GLY A 143 18.04 -9.77 -11.44
CA GLY A 143 17.65 -10.34 -12.74
C GLY A 143 16.29 -11.04 -12.82
N ASP A 144 15.64 -11.37 -11.69
CA ASP A 144 14.29 -11.96 -11.69
C ASP A 144 13.22 -10.85 -11.71
N ASP A 145 13.06 -10.18 -12.86
CA ASP A 145 11.98 -9.20 -13.07
C ASP A 145 10.84 -9.81 -13.88
N TYR A 146 9.95 -10.51 -13.17
CA TYR A 146 8.78 -11.14 -13.75
C TYR A 146 7.93 -10.17 -14.60
N TYR A 147 7.80 -8.91 -14.19
CA TYR A 147 6.98 -7.94 -14.93
C TYR A 147 7.65 -7.53 -16.24
N LEU A 148 8.95 -7.25 -16.22
CA LEU A 148 9.71 -6.99 -17.45
C LEU A 148 9.67 -8.22 -18.38
N ASP A 149 9.86 -9.42 -17.84
CA ASP A 149 9.80 -10.67 -18.62
C ASP A 149 8.42 -10.91 -19.22
N GLN A 150 7.34 -10.70 -18.46
CA GLN A 150 5.97 -10.79 -18.96
C GLN A 150 5.71 -9.71 -20.03
N PHE A 151 6.10 -8.47 -19.78
CA PHE A 151 5.95 -7.37 -20.73
C PHE A 151 6.68 -7.67 -22.05
N TYR A 152 7.93 -8.16 -21.99
CA TYR A 152 8.65 -8.60 -23.18
C TYR A 152 7.97 -9.77 -23.89
N THR A 153 7.36 -10.69 -23.15
CA THR A 153 6.60 -11.81 -23.73
C THR A 153 5.35 -11.32 -24.45
N GLU A 154 4.59 -10.39 -23.86
CA GLU A 154 3.40 -9.77 -24.46
C GLU A 154 3.76 -8.93 -25.69
N LEU A 155 4.87 -8.20 -25.67
CA LEU A 155 5.39 -7.47 -26.84
C LEU A 155 5.78 -8.43 -27.98
N LYS A 156 6.44 -9.54 -27.66
CA LYS A 156 6.81 -10.56 -28.66
C LYS A 156 5.57 -11.27 -29.23
N GLY A 157 4.57 -11.53 -28.40
CA GLY A 157 3.29 -12.13 -28.81
C GLY A 157 2.45 -11.22 -29.71
N SER A 158 2.40 -9.92 -29.40
CA SER A 158 1.69 -8.93 -30.22
C SER A 158 2.35 -8.74 -31.60
N ALA A 159 3.69 -8.71 -31.67
CA ALA A 159 4.43 -8.66 -32.94
C ALA A 159 4.18 -9.88 -33.86
N ALA A 160 3.99 -11.08 -33.29
CA ALA A 160 3.64 -12.28 -34.05
C ALA A 160 2.20 -12.26 -34.60
N THR A 161 1.31 -11.50 -33.96
CA THR A 161 -0.10 -11.40 -34.35
C THR A 161 -0.31 -10.41 -35.50
N ASP A 162 0.52 -9.37 -35.59
CA ASP A 162 0.46 -8.37 -36.66
C ASP A 162 1.05 -8.84 -37.99
N GLN A 163 2.01 -9.77 -37.99
CA GLN A 163 2.55 -10.35 -39.24
C GLN A 163 1.54 -11.22 -40.00
N ASN A 164 0.51 -11.75 -39.33
CA ASN A 164 -0.56 -12.53 -39.96
C ASN A 164 -1.72 -11.68 -40.51
N LYS A 165 -1.71 -10.35 -40.31
CA LYS A 165 -2.74 -9.44 -40.84
C LYS A 165 -2.38 -8.77 -42.16
N ILE A 166 -1.15 -8.94 -42.65
CA ILE A 166 -0.63 -8.28 -43.88
C ILE A 166 -0.59 -9.26 -45.08
N LYS A 167 -1.21 -10.44 -44.97
CA LYS A 167 -1.41 -11.37 -46.10
C LYS A 167 -2.90 -11.55 -46.37
N LEU A 168 -3.51 -10.56 -47.03
CA LEU A 168 -4.77 -10.67 -47.77
C LEU A 168 -4.69 -9.75 -48.98
#